data_AF-A0A5P8P1W7-F1
#
_entry.id   AF-A0A5P8P1W7-F1
#
_cell.length_a   1.000
_cell.length_b   1.000
_cell.length_c   1.000
_cell.angle_alpha   90.00
_cell.angle_beta   90.00
_cell.angle_gamma   90.00
#
_symmetry.space_group_name_H-M   'P 1'
#
loop_
_entity.id
_entity.type
_entity.pdbx_description
1 polymer ?
#
loop_
_entity_poly.entity_id
_entity_poly.type
_entity_poly.pdbx_seq_one_letter_code
_entity_poly.pdbx_strand_id
1 'polypeptide(L)'
;MHNGYHSDIKHKEDELAIQYLPAVKAMSFRLKERLPSSVDYMDLSAIGTEELIKLARRYDESLNDSFWGYAKKRVYGAMLDYLRSLDILSRASRKLIKQIDYAIEEYRVEHDEEPSDEQLSEMLDESIEKIHEARIASSIYTVMPLHDQLQVGDEGAALAKVERDELVGVIKSVLMTYSEREQMIIQLYYFEELTLKEISEILDITESRISQIHKSVLQKIKQSVGNE
;
A
#
# COMPACT_ATOMS: atom_id res chain seq x y z
N MET A 1 -8.44 0.86 -49.41
CA MET A 1 -8.90 -0.24 -48.52
C MET A 1 -8.07 -0.28 -47.22
N HIS A 2 -7.89 0.85 -46.52
CA HIS A 2 -6.99 0.92 -45.34
C HIS A 2 -7.67 1.51 -44.08
N ASN A 3 -8.99 1.76 -44.13
CA ASN A 3 -9.72 2.47 -43.07
C ASN A 3 -10.53 1.55 -42.13
N GLY A 4 -11.01 0.40 -42.62
CA GLY A 4 -11.82 -0.54 -41.82
C GLY A 4 -11.01 -1.33 -40.78
N TYR A 5 -9.85 -1.87 -41.17
CA TYR A 5 -8.98 -2.61 -40.25
C TYR A 5 -8.49 -1.78 -39.06
N HIS A 6 -8.22 -0.48 -39.26
CA HIS A 6 -7.85 0.42 -38.18
C HIS A 6 -9.04 0.83 -37.30
N SER A 7 -10.26 0.92 -37.84
CA SER A 7 -11.44 1.14 -36.99
C SER A 7 -11.74 -0.08 -36.13
N ASP A 8 -11.63 -1.29 -36.69
CA ASP A 8 -11.95 -2.54 -35.98
C ASP A 8 -10.97 -2.81 -34.82
N ILE A 9 -9.68 -2.55 -35.02
CA ILE A 9 -8.67 -2.64 -33.95
C ILE A 9 -8.98 -1.64 -32.84
N LYS A 10 -9.24 -0.37 -33.20
CA LYS A 10 -9.55 0.68 -32.21
C LYS A 10 -10.84 0.38 -31.44
N HIS A 11 -11.86 -0.16 -32.11
CA HIS A 11 -13.09 -0.59 -31.47
C HIS A 11 -12.86 -1.72 -30.47
N LYS A 12 -12.04 -2.71 -30.82
CA LYS A 12 -11.68 -3.82 -29.92
C LYS A 12 -10.88 -3.35 -28.70
N GLU A 13 -9.94 -2.43 -28.88
CA GLU A 13 -9.16 -1.81 -27.79
C GLU A 13 -10.06 -1.02 -26.83
N ASP A 14 -10.97 -0.21 -27.37
CA ASP A 14 -11.90 0.60 -26.58
C ASP A 14 -12.91 -0.30 -25.82
N GLU A 15 -13.40 -1.38 -26.43
CA GLU A 15 -14.27 -2.38 -25.78
C GLU A 15 -13.57 -3.08 -24.61
N LEU A 16 -12.32 -3.52 -24.79
CA LEU A 16 -11.51 -4.12 -23.72
C LEU A 16 -11.35 -3.15 -22.55
N ALA A 17 -11.04 -1.89 -22.81
CA ALA A 17 -10.94 -0.89 -21.76
C ALA A 17 -12.27 -0.73 -21.01
N ILE A 18 -13.39 -0.56 -21.72
CA ILE A 18 -14.73 -0.40 -21.14
C ILE A 18 -15.10 -1.60 -20.25
N GLN A 19 -14.82 -2.82 -20.71
CA GLN A 19 -15.11 -4.05 -19.98
C GLN A 19 -14.45 -4.07 -18.59
N TYR A 20 -13.23 -3.54 -18.47
CA TYR A 20 -12.46 -3.57 -17.22
C TYR A 20 -12.47 -2.27 -16.41
N LEU A 21 -13.11 -1.20 -16.90
CA LEU A 21 -13.33 0.03 -16.12
C LEU A 21 -13.93 -0.23 -14.72
N PRO A 22 -14.95 -1.11 -14.55
CA PRO A 22 -15.48 -1.39 -13.22
C PRO A 22 -14.44 -2.01 -12.28
N ALA A 23 -13.54 -2.85 -12.80
CA ALA A 23 -12.48 -3.47 -12.01
C ALA A 23 -11.44 -2.43 -11.54
N VAL A 24 -11.12 -1.46 -12.40
CA VAL A 24 -10.25 -0.32 -12.03
C VAL A 24 -10.91 0.53 -10.96
N LYS A 25 -12.19 0.89 -11.10
CA LYS A 25 -12.93 1.66 -10.09
C LYS A 25 -12.95 0.96 -8.73
N ALA A 26 -13.24 -0.35 -8.72
CA ALA A 26 -13.21 -1.14 -7.49
C ALA A 26 -11.80 -1.20 -6.86
N MET A 27 -10.75 -1.27 -7.69
CA MET A 27 -9.36 -1.22 -7.22
C MET A 27 -9.01 0.14 -6.62
N SER A 28 -9.39 1.24 -7.28
CA SER A 28 -9.16 2.60 -6.78
C SER A 28 -9.93 2.85 -5.48
N PHE A 29 -11.15 2.30 -5.35
CA PHE A 29 -11.95 2.41 -4.13
C PHE A 29 -11.29 1.68 -2.95
N ARG A 30 -10.92 0.41 -3.12
CA ARG A 30 -10.19 -0.34 -2.08
C ARG A 30 -8.88 0.31 -1.67
N LEU A 31 -8.16 0.89 -2.63
CA LEU A 31 -6.94 1.65 -2.34
C LEU A 31 -7.28 2.91 -1.53
N LYS A 32 -8.33 3.64 -1.91
CA LYS A 32 -8.79 4.85 -1.21
C LYS A 32 -9.20 4.61 0.24
N GLU A 33 -9.85 3.48 0.54
CA GLU A 33 -10.28 3.14 1.90
C GLU A 33 -9.11 3.08 2.89
N ARG A 34 -7.91 2.78 2.38
CA ARG A 34 -6.67 2.70 3.17
C ARG A 34 -5.83 3.97 3.12
N LEU A 35 -6.35 5.04 2.50
CA LEU A 35 -5.65 6.29 2.25
C LEU A 35 -6.34 7.47 2.97
N PRO A 36 -5.57 8.50 3.34
CA PRO A 36 -6.09 9.65 4.06
C PRO A 36 -7.06 10.44 3.19
N SER A 37 -7.95 11.21 3.83
CA SER A 37 -8.96 12.04 3.15
C SER A 37 -8.37 13.04 2.15
N SER A 38 -7.10 13.42 2.32
CA SER A 38 -6.37 14.29 1.39
C SER A 38 -6.14 13.69 0.00
N VAL A 39 -6.19 12.35 -0.14
CA VAL A 39 -6.10 11.69 -1.45
C VAL A 39 -7.50 11.48 -2.01
N ASP A 40 -7.76 12.00 -3.22
CA ASP A 40 -9.04 11.86 -3.90
C ASP A 40 -9.14 10.50 -4.63
N TYR A 41 -10.30 9.84 -4.47
CA TYR A 41 -10.65 8.66 -5.24
C TYR A 41 -10.69 8.93 -6.76
N MET A 42 -11.18 10.10 -7.16
CA MET A 42 -11.34 10.46 -8.57
C MET A 42 -9.98 10.53 -9.27
N ASP A 43 -8.94 11.02 -8.58
CA ASP A 43 -7.57 11.04 -9.10
C ASP A 43 -7.03 9.62 -9.29
N LEU A 44 -7.17 8.76 -8.29
CA LEU A 44 -6.75 7.35 -8.39
C LEU A 44 -7.47 6.61 -9.53
N SER A 45 -8.78 6.84 -9.65
CA SER A 45 -9.63 6.27 -10.69
C SER A 45 -9.22 6.76 -12.08
N ALA A 46 -8.92 8.06 -12.22
CA ALA A 46 -8.45 8.65 -13.46
C ALA A 46 -7.10 8.09 -13.90
N ILE A 47 -6.12 8.05 -12.99
CA ILE A 47 -4.77 7.50 -13.24
C ILE A 47 -4.86 6.02 -13.65
N GLY A 48 -5.64 5.22 -12.90
CA GLY A 48 -5.84 3.82 -13.22
C GLY A 48 -6.52 3.60 -14.58
N THR A 49 -7.50 4.45 -14.91
CA THR A 49 -8.21 4.40 -16.18
C THR A 49 -7.31 4.78 -17.35
N GLU A 50 -6.48 5.81 -17.20
CA GLU A 50 -5.52 6.22 -18.21
C GLU A 50 -4.54 5.08 -18.53
N GLU A 51 -4.01 4.42 -17.51
CA GLU A 51 -3.10 3.30 -17.68
C GLU A 51 -3.79 2.08 -18.32
N LEU A 52 -5.04 1.78 -17.94
CA LEU A 52 -5.84 0.71 -18.57
C LEU A 52 -5.98 0.93 -20.08
N ILE A 53 -6.30 2.17 -20.50
CA ILE A 53 -6.46 2.52 -21.91
C ILE A 53 -5.13 2.34 -22.66
N LYS A 54 -4.01 2.80 -22.08
CA LYS A 54 -2.68 2.61 -22.67
C LYS A 54 -2.34 1.13 -22.87
N LEU A 55 -2.74 0.28 -21.91
CA LEU A 55 -2.47 -1.16 -21.94
C LEU A 55 -3.38 -1.89 -22.94
N ALA A 56 -4.65 -1.51 -23.05
CA ALA A 56 -5.58 -2.07 -24.03
C ALA A 56 -5.07 -1.89 -25.45
N ARG A 57 -4.53 -0.70 -25.77
CA ARG A 57 -3.93 -0.38 -27.08
C ARG A 57 -2.63 -1.13 -27.42
N ARG A 58 -1.98 -1.72 -26.41
CA ARG A 58 -0.71 -2.46 -26.59
C ARG A 58 -0.88 -3.95 -26.37
N TYR A 59 -2.11 -4.39 -26.11
CA TYR A 59 -2.38 -5.78 -25.75
C TYR A 59 -2.34 -6.66 -26.99
N ASP A 60 -1.61 -7.78 -26.87
CA ASP A 60 -1.54 -8.81 -27.89
C ASP A 60 -2.04 -10.13 -27.29
N GLU A 61 -3.19 -10.58 -27.79
CA GLU A 61 -3.85 -11.83 -27.39
C GLU A 61 -3.01 -13.07 -27.69
N SER A 62 -2.05 -12.99 -28.61
CA SER A 62 -1.16 -14.11 -28.90
C SER A 62 -0.10 -14.35 -27.82
N LEU A 63 0.18 -13.35 -26.98
CA LEU A 63 1.19 -13.39 -25.92
C LEU A 63 0.62 -13.64 -24.54
N ASN A 64 -0.68 -13.37 -24.33
CA ASN A 64 -1.36 -13.53 -23.04
C ASN A 64 -2.81 -13.93 -23.27
N ASP A 65 -3.29 -14.90 -22.49
CA ASP A 65 -4.69 -15.37 -22.58
C ASP A 65 -5.68 -14.46 -21.83
N SER A 66 -5.18 -13.56 -20.97
CA SER A 66 -5.99 -12.69 -20.13
C SER A 66 -5.46 -11.27 -20.11
N PHE A 67 -6.20 -10.33 -20.73
CA PHE A 67 -5.95 -8.90 -20.62
C PHE A 67 -5.94 -8.47 -19.14
N TRP A 68 -6.88 -9.07 -18.39
CA TRP A 68 -6.94 -9.19 -16.93
C TRP A 68 -5.57 -9.21 -16.24
N GLY A 69 -4.96 -10.39 -16.36
CA GLY A 69 -3.69 -10.75 -15.73
C GLY A 69 -2.53 -9.87 -16.22
N TYR A 70 -2.55 -9.46 -17.49
CA TYR A 70 -1.55 -8.57 -18.06
C TYR A 70 -1.63 -7.14 -17.49
N ALA A 71 -2.84 -6.59 -17.35
CA ALA A 71 -3.05 -5.18 -17.02
C ALA A 71 -3.07 -4.89 -15.51
N LYS A 72 -3.64 -5.81 -14.70
CA LYS A 72 -3.93 -5.60 -13.27
C LYS A 72 -2.75 -4.98 -12.49
N LYS A 73 -1.55 -5.57 -12.61
CA LYS A 73 -0.36 -5.13 -11.87
C LYS A 73 0.12 -3.74 -12.31
N ARG A 74 0.01 -3.42 -13.59
CA ARG A 74 0.46 -2.14 -14.17
C ARG A 74 -0.50 -1.00 -13.83
N VAL A 75 -1.80 -1.27 -13.92
CA VAL A 75 -2.84 -0.33 -13.48
C VAL A 75 -2.68 0.02 -12.00
N TYR A 76 -2.49 -0.99 -11.14
CA TYR A 76 -2.21 -0.74 -9.72
C TYR A 76 -0.90 0.02 -9.52
N GLY A 77 0.15 -0.36 -10.25
CA GLY A 77 1.45 0.34 -10.24
C GLY A 77 1.34 1.82 -10.56
N ALA A 78 0.56 2.19 -11.59
CA ALA A 78 0.35 3.59 -11.96
C ALA A 78 -0.32 4.41 -10.83
N MET A 79 -1.29 3.83 -10.12
CA MET A 79 -1.88 4.49 -8.95
C MET A 79 -0.86 4.69 -7.82
N LEU A 80 0.00 3.70 -7.58
CA LEU A 80 1.08 3.82 -6.59
C LEU A 80 2.14 4.86 -7.03
N ASP A 81 2.43 4.96 -8.32
CA ASP A 81 3.34 5.98 -8.87
C ASP A 81 2.77 7.39 -8.66
N TYR A 82 1.45 7.57 -8.85
CA TYR A 82 0.78 8.81 -8.49
C TYR A 82 0.93 9.13 -7.00
N LEU A 83 0.72 8.17 -6.10
CA LEU A 83 0.94 8.39 -4.66
C LEU A 83 2.38 8.79 -4.32
N ARG A 84 3.38 8.20 -5.00
CA ARG A 84 4.79 8.60 -4.85
C ARG A 84 5.03 10.04 -5.32
N SER A 85 4.32 10.47 -6.36
CA SER A 85 4.47 11.81 -6.94
C SER A 85 3.96 12.94 -6.04
N LEU A 86 3.14 12.63 -5.03
CA LEU A 86 2.62 13.63 -4.09
C LEU A 86 3.70 14.18 -3.12
N ASP A 87 4.95 13.67 -3.17
CA ASP A 87 6.10 14.08 -2.35
C ASP A 87 5.90 14.00 -0.82
N ILE A 88 4.88 13.24 -0.40
CA ILE A 88 4.46 13.10 0.99
C ILE A 88 5.51 12.35 1.85
N LEU A 89 6.51 11.72 1.22
CA LEU A 89 7.51 10.86 1.85
C LEU A 89 8.92 11.44 1.80
N SER A 90 9.08 12.74 2.00
CA SER A 90 10.42 13.34 2.16
C SER A 90 11.22 12.60 3.26
N ARG A 91 12.56 12.65 3.20
CA ARG A 91 13.40 12.06 4.27
C ARG A 91 13.08 12.64 5.65
N ALA A 92 12.71 13.92 5.70
CA ALA A 92 12.30 14.60 6.92
C ALA A 92 10.97 14.04 7.45
N SER A 93 9.96 13.88 6.58
CA SER A 93 8.66 13.30 6.92
C SER A 93 8.81 11.88 7.48
N ARG A 94 9.67 11.04 6.87
CA ARG A 94 9.95 9.69 7.39
C ARG A 94 10.59 9.70 8.78
N LYS A 95 11.47 10.67 9.07
CA LYS A 95 12.08 10.81 10.39
C LYS A 95 11.01 11.20 11.43
N LEU A 96 10.17 12.18 11.09
CA LEU A 96 9.10 12.65 11.97
C LEU A 96 8.07 11.56 12.25
N ILE A 97 7.66 10.77 11.23
CA ILE A 97 6.77 9.61 11.41
C ILE A 97 7.32 8.65 12.48
N LYS A 98 8.62 8.35 12.45
CA LYS A 98 9.23 7.47 13.45
C LYS A 98 9.23 8.07 14.85
N GLN A 99 9.43 9.38 14.97
CA GLN A 99 9.39 10.09 16.25
C GLN A 99 7.97 10.09 16.83
N ILE A 100 6.96 10.31 15.98
CA ILE A 100 5.54 10.20 16.34
C ILE A 100 5.20 8.79 16.80
N ASP A 101 5.59 7.76 16.03
CA ASP A 101 5.36 6.36 16.38
C ASP A 101 5.96 6.02 17.76
N TYR A 102 7.15 6.53 18.08
CA TYR A 102 7.79 6.34 19.38
C TYR A 102 7.07 7.08 20.52
N ALA A 103 6.70 8.35 20.31
CA ALA A 103 6.01 9.16 21.30
C ALA A 103 4.61 8.60 21.63
N ILE A 104 3.89 8.07 20.63
CA ILE A 104 2.61 7.39 20.84
C ILE A 104 2.78 6.18 21.76
N GLU A 105 3.79 5.34 21.53
CA GLU A 105 4.03 4.15 22.36
C GLU A 105 4.41 4.52 23.80
N GLU A 106 5.30 5.50 23.99
CA GLU A 106 5.67 5.97 25.33
C GLU A 106 4.46 6.54 26.08
N TYR A 107 3.69 7.41 25.42
CA TYR A 107 2.52 8.04 26.04
C TYR A 107 1.45 7.00 26.41
N ARG A 108 1.20 6.01 25.54
CA ARG A 108 0.26 4.91 25.83
C ARG A 108 0.68 4.06 27.01
N VAL A 109 1.98 3.80 27.19
CA VAL A 109 2.47 3.01 28.35
C VAL A 109 2.15 3.71 29.67
N GLU A 110 2.14 5.04 29.68
CA GLU A 110 1.89 5.83 30.88
C GLU A 110 0.40 6.19 31.08
N HIS A 111 -0.34 6.48 30.00
CA HIS A 111 -1.69 7.05 30.06
C HIS A 111 -2.80 6.10 29.58
N ASP A 112 -2.43 4.95 29.01
CA ASP A 112 -3.35 3.97 28.39
C ASP A 112 -4.24 4.55 27.26
N GLU A 113 -3.86 5.69 26.69
CA GLU A 113 -4.57 6.40 25.62
C GLU A 113 -3.59 6.95 24.57
N GLU A 114 -4.05 7.29 23.36
CA GLU A 114 -3.21 7.90 22.30
C GLU A 114 -3.09 9.42 22.51
N PRO A 115 -1.90 10.03 22.37
CA PRO A 115 -1.76 11.48 22.49
C PRO A 115 -2.46 12.19 21.32
N SER A 116 -3.05 13.35 21.59
CA SER A 116 -3.61 14.24 20.56
C SER A 116 -2.50 14.85 19.69
N ASP A 117 -2.87 15.41 18.53
CA ASP A 117 -1.89 16.09 17.66
C ASP A 117 -1.25 17.30 18.39
N GLU A 118 -1.98 17.97 19.29
CA GLU A 118 -1.46 19.02 20.18
C GLU A 118 -0.46 18.48 21.20
N GLN A 119 -0.76 17.34 21.83
CA GLN A 119 0.15 16.71 22.79
C GLN A 119 1.43 16.22 22.10
N LEU A 120 1.30 15.64 20.90
CA LEU A 120 2.44 15.24 20.07
C LEU A 120 3.27 16.45 19.64
N SER A 121 2.63 17.56 19.29
CA SER A 121 3.31 18.81 18.96
C SER A 121 4.16 19.29 20.13
N GLU A 122 3.64 19.27 21.35
CA GLU A 122 4.37 19.64 22.57
C GLU A 122 5.52 18.65 22.89
N MET A 123 5.26 17.34 22.78
CA MET A 123 6.26 16.30 23.07
C MET A 123 7.45 16.32 22.11
N LEU A 124 7.20 16.64 20.84
CA LEU A 124 8.19 16.55 19.76
C LEU A 124 8.81 17.90 19.38
N ASP A 125 8.34 19.01 19.96
CA ASP A 125 8.75 20.39 19.62
C ASP A 125 8.61 20.67 18.11
N GLU A 126 7.48 20.26 17.54
CA GLU A 126 7.14 20.43 16.12
C GLU A 126 5.76 21.05 15.98
N SER A 127 5.47 21.74 14.88
CA SER A 127 4.16 22.36 14.67
C SER A 127 3.07 21.30 14.46
N ILE A 128 1.86 21.58 14.94
CA ILE A 128 0.68 20.72 14.79
C ILE A 128 0.46 20.36 13.31
N GLU A 129 0.65 21.32 12.40
CA GLU A 129 0.51 21.09 10.96
C GLU A 129 1.49 20.02 10.45
N LYS A 130 2.75 20.06 10.90
CA LYS A 130 3.75 19.04 10.51
C LYS A 130 3.43 17.67 11.10
N ILE A 131 2.93 17.62 12.34
CA ILE A 131 2.46 16.36 12.94
C ILE A 131 1.34 15.78 12.09
N HIS A 132 0.36 16.61 11.74
CA HIS A 132 -0.77 16.21 10.91
C HIS A 132 -0.33 15.69 9.53
N GLU A 133 0.54 16.44 8.84
CA GLU A 133 1.12 16.04 7.56
C GLU A 133 1.91 14.72 7.66
N ALA A 134 2.66 14.52 8.74
CA ALA A 134 3.41 13.28 8.97
C ALA A 134 2.48 12.08 9.21
N ARG A 135 1.36 12.26 9.92
CA ARG A 135 0.36 11.19 10.10
C ARG A 135 -0.31 10.80 8.78
N ILE A 136 -0.70 11.80 7.96
CA ILE A 136 -1.19 11.58 6.59
C ILE A 136 -0.14 10.78 5.80
N ALA A 137 1.12 11.19 5.86
CA ALA A 137 2.21 10.50 5.18
C ALA A 137 2.39 9.04 5.62
N SER A 138 2.24 8.74 6.90
CA SER A 138 2.34 7.38 7.45
C SER A 138 1.25 6.45 6.90
N SER A 139 0.02 6.96 6.75
CA SER A 139 -1.09 6.16 6.19
C SER A 139 -0.84 5.78 4.73
N ILE A 140 -0.36 6.73 3.91
CA ILE A 140 0.02 6.46 2.51
C ILE A 140 1.18 5.49 2.44
N TYR A 141 2.17 5.64 3.31
CA TYR A 141 3.31 4.72 3.36
C TYR A 141 2.90 3.27 3.60
N THR A 142 1.87 3.05 4.44
CA THR A 142 1.44 1.69 4.84
C THR A 142 0.83 0.90 3.68
N VAL A 143 0.27 1.56 2.66
CA VAL A 143 -0.28 0.87 1.47
C VAL A 143 0.76 0.64 0.37
N MET A 144 1.94 1.26 0.47
CA MET A 144 2.99 1.11 -0.54
C MET A 144 3.56 -0.31 -0.54
N PRO A 145 4.08 -0.82 -1.68
CA PRO A 145 4.78 -2.08 -1.72
C PRO A 145 5.94 -2.16 -0.71
N LEU A 146 6.27 -3.38 -0.27
CA LEU A 146 7.31 -3.63 0.73
C LEU A 146 8.67 -3.01 0.40
N HIS A 147 9.06 -2.99 -0.87
CA HIS A 147 10.34 -2.40 -1.27
C HIS A 147 10.37 -0.88 -1.05
N ASP A 148 9.24 -0.19 -1.21
CA ASP A 148 9.12 1.25 -0.95
C ASP A 148 9.04 1.55 0.55
N GLN A 149 8.39 0.66 1.30
CA GLN A 149 8.28 0.76 2.76
C GLN A 149 9.60 0.54 3.51
N LEU A 150 10.65 0.10 2.83
CA LEU A 150 11.84 -0.41 3.50
C LEU A 150 13.13 0.27 3.06
N GLN A 151 13.10 1.49 2.48
CA GLN A 151 14.27 2.24 1.95
C GLN A 151 15.63 1.79 2.55
N VAL A 152 16.16 0.72 1.96
CA VAL A 152 17.44 0.08 2.18
C VAL A 152 17.78 -0.46 0.80
N GLY A 153 18.97 -0.11 0.34
CA GLY A 153 19.40 -0.16 -1.06
C GLY A 153 19.00 -1.41 -1.84
N ASP A 154 18.78 -1.17 -3.13
CA ASP A 154 19.06 -2.06 -4.26
C ASP A 154 19.03 -3.59 -4.04
N GLU A 155 17.96 -4.12 -3.45
CA GLU A 155 17.74 -5.58 -3.35
C GLU A 155 16.27 -5.95 -3.56
N GLY A 156 15.52 -5.16 -4.33
CA GLY A 156 14.18 -5.54 -4.80
C GLY A 156 14.18 -6.79 -5.68
N ALA A 157 15.36 -7.22 -6.16
CA ALA A 157 15.56 -8.40 -7.00
C ALA A 157 15.62 -9.73 -6.23
N ALA A 158 15.89 -9.74 -4.92
CA ALA A 158 16.02 -10.98 -4.14
C ALA A 158 14.68 -11.72 -3.98
N LEU A 159 13.58 -10.97 -3.78
CA LEU A 159 12.22 -11.53 -3.69
C LEU A 159 11.70 -12.13 -5.00
N ALA A 160 12.28 -11.77 -6.15
CA ALA A 160 11.83 -12.26 -7.45
C ALA A 160 12.32 -13.69 -7.76
N LYS A 161 13.23 -14.23 -6.94
CA LYS A 161 13.91 -15.51 -7.17
C LYS A 161 13.46 -16.66 -6.26
N VAL A 162 12.66 -16.39 -5.24
CA VAL A 162 12.17 -17.39 -4.27
C VAL A 162 10.94 -18.08 -4.84
N GLU A 163 10.88 -19.41 -4.76
CA GLU A 163 9.68 -20.15 -5.17
C GLU A 163 8.50 -19.77 -4.25
N ARG A 164 7.28 -19.74 -4.81
CA ARG A 164 6.08 -19.34 -4.05
C ARG A 164 5.91 -20.13 -2.75
N ASP A 165 6.20 -21.42 -2.79
CA ASP A 165 6.00 -22.32 -1.66
C ASP A 165 7.05 -22.10 -0.55
N GLU A 166 8.29 -21.76 -0.94
CA GLU A 166 9.35 -21.35 0.00
C GLU A 166 8.97 -20.02 0.69
N LEU A 167 8.46 -19.05 -0.06
CA LEU A 167 8.01 -17.77 0.50
C LEU A 167 6.85 -17.95 1.48
N VAL A 168 5.89 -18.83 1.18
CA VAL A 168 4.79 -19.17 2.10
C VAL A 168 5.33 -19.81 3.38
N GLY A 169 6.32 -20.70 3.26
CA GLY A 169 7.01 -21.30 4.40
C GLY A 169 7.65 -20.26 5.31
N VAL A 170 8.37 -19.29 4.73
CA VAL A 170 9.02 -18.19 5.45
C VAL A 170 7.99 -17.29 6.14
N ILE A 171 6.91 -16.91 5.45
CA ILE A 171 5.86 -16.08 6.05
C ILE A 171 5.27 -16.80 7.27
N LYS A 172 4.99 -18.11 7.15
CA LYS A 172 4.45 -18.91 8.25
C LYS A 172 5.40 -18.98 9.43
N SER A 173 6.70 -19.23 9.21
CA SER A 173 7.68 -19.29 10.28
C SER A 173 7.84 -17.94 10.99
N VAL A 174 7.82 -16.83 10.24
CA VAL A 174 7.89 -15.49 10.83
C VAL A 174 6.65 -15.20 11.67
N LEU A 175 5.44 -15.45 11.15
CA LEU A 175 4.20 -15.20 11.88
C LEU A 175 4.11 -16.02 13.17
N MET A 176 4.63 -17.25 13.19
CA MET A 176 4.71 -18.09 14.40
C MET A 176 5.61 -17.50 15.51
N THR A 177 6.44 -16.49 15.22
CA THR A 177 7.23 -15.77 16.24
C THR A 177 6.46 -14.62 16.92
N TYR A 178 5.26 -14.29 16.43
CA TYR A 178 4.40 -13.24 16.98
C TYR A 178 3.30 -13.85 17.84
N SER A 179 2.77 -13.05 18.77
CA SER A 179 1.62 -13.45 19.59
C SER A 179 0.36 -13.67 18.75
N GLU A 180 -0.60 -14.44 19.26
CA GLU A 180 -1.88 -14.67 18.57
C GLU A 180 -2.60 -13.35 18.23
N ARG A 181 -2.51 -12.35 19.12
CA ARG A 181 -3.10 -11.02 18.90
C ARG A 181 -2.41 -10.26 17.74
N GLU A 182 -1.09 -10.38 17.60
CA GLU A 182 -0.35 -9.78 16.48
C GLU A 182 -0.57 -10.53 15.16
N GLN A 183 -0.71 -11.87 15.21
CA GLN A 183 -1.08 -12.65 14.03
C GLN A 183 -2.50 -12.29 13.56
N MET A 184 -3.44 -12.07 14.49
CA MET A 184 -4.80 -11.62 14.19
C MET A 184 -4.80 -10.29 13.43
N ILE A 185 -3.94 -9.33 13.81
CA ILE A 185 -3.81 -8.05 13.08
C ILE A 185 -3.48 -8.29 11.60
N ILE A 186 -2.50 -9.16 11.32
CA ILE A 186 -2.11 -9.48 9.95
C ILE A 186 -3.25 -10.18 9.21
N GLN A 187 -3.99 -11.06 9.89
CA GLN A 187 -5.15 -11.72 9.32
C GLN A 187 -6.25 -10.71 8.93
N LEU A 188 -6.65 -9.85 9.86
CA LEU A 188 -7.68 -8.84 9.63
C LEU A 188 -7.29 -7.89 8.49
N TYR A 189 -6.02 -7.52 8.40
CA TYR A 189 -5.55 -6.58 7.38
C TYR A 189 -5.47 -7.16 5.95
N TYR A 190 -5.00 -8.41 5.83
CA TYR A 190 -4.72 -9.03 4.52
C TYR A 190 -5.80 -9.99 4.03
N PHE A 191 -6.55 -10.63 4.92
CA PHE A 191 -7.57 -11.63 4.55
C PHE A 191 -8.99 -11.08 4.68
N GLU A 192 -9.27 -10.35 5.77
CA GLU A 192 -10.58 -9.69 5.95
C GLU A 192 -10.63 -8.30 5.30
N GLU A 193 -9.53 -7.87 4.68
CA GLU A 193 -9.35 -6.60 3.98
C GLU A 193 -9.60 -5.32 4.82
N LEU A 194 -9.66 -5.43 6.16
CA LEU A 194 -9.97 -4.32 7.06
C LEU A 194 -8.90 -3.21 7.04
N THR A 195 -9.36 -1.97 7.26
CA THR A 195 -8.52 -0.79 7.46
C THR A 195 -7.86 -0.79 8.84
N LEU A 196 -6.77 -0.03 9.01
CA LEU A 196 -6.11 0.11 10.32
C LEU A 196 -7.08 0.66 11.38
N LYS A 197 -7.96 1.58 10.96
CA LYS A 197 -9.00 2.14 11.82
C LYS A 197 -9.99 1.07 12.30
N GLU A 198 -10.53 0.25 11.41
CA GLU A 198 -11.44 -0.83 11.81
C GLU A 198 -10.74 -1.85 12.72
N ILE A 199 -9.48 -2.17 12.45
CA ILE A 199 -8.68 -3.04 13.31
C ILE A 199 -8.45 -2.40 14.68
N SER A 200 -8.22 -1.08 14.73
CA SER A 200 -8.02 -0.33 15.97
C SER A 200 -9.25 -0.39 16.87
N GLU A 201 -10.44 -0.27 16.29
CA GLU A 201 -11.72 -0.35 16.99
C GLU A 201 -12.02 -1.77 17.49
N ILE A 202 -11.65 -2.80 16.72
CA ILE A 202 -11.86 -4.21 17.09
C ILE A 202 -10.90 -4.67 18.19
N LEU A 203 -9.63 -4.28 18.08
CA LEU A 203 -8.56 -4.79 18.93
C LEU A 203 -8.13 -3.82 20.02
N ASP A 204 -8.77 -2.66 20.16
CA ASP A 204 -8.47 -1.65 21.20
C ASP A 204 -6.97 -1.32 21.30
N ILE A 205 -6.38 -1.02 20.13
CA ILE A 205 -4.98 -0.62 19.97
C ILE A 205 -4.88 0.44 18.88
N THR A 206 -3.88 1.31 18.91
CA THR A 206 -3.80 2.44 17.97
C THR A 206 -3.45 2.00 16.54
N GLU A 207 -3.86 2.81 15.56
CA GLU A 207 -3.47 2.62 14.16
C GLU A 207 -1.94 2.63 14.00
N SER A 208 -1.22 3.46 14.79
CA SER A 208 0.25 3.46 14.81
C SER A 208 0.79 2.11 15.29
N ARG A 209 0.28 1.55 16.41
CA ARG A 209 0.70 0.24 16.91
C ARG A 209 0.48 -0.86 15.88
N ILE A 210 -0.67 -0.86 15.22
CA ILE A 210 -1.00 -1.79 14.14
C ILE A 210 -0.02 -1.64 12.97
N SER A 211 0.26 -0.41 12.54
CA SER A 211 1.25 -0.11 11.48
C SER A 211 2.65 -0.56 11.87
N GLN A 212 3.06 -0.42 13.14
CA GLN A 212 4.35 -0.88 13.65
C GLN A 212 4.45 -2.41 13.64
N ILE A 213 3.43 -3.12 14.11
CA ILE A 213 3.36 -4.59 14.08
C ILE A 213 3.45 -5.07 12.62
N HIS A 214 2.67 -4.46 11.75
CA HIS A 214 2.70 -4.73 10.31
C HIS A 214 4.10 -4.52 9.71
N LYS A 215 4.73 -3.35 9.93
CA LYS A 215 6.11 -3.06 9.50
C LYS A 215 7.12 -4.06 10.06
N SER A 216 6.99 -4.45 11.33
CA SER A 216 7.87 -5.41 12.01
C SER A 216 7.80 -6.80 11.36
N VAL A 217 6.59 -7.31 11.11
CA VAL A 217 6.37 -8.60 10.42
C VAL A 217 7.04 -8.58 9.05
N LEU A 218 6.84 -7.52 8.29
CA LEU A 218 7.41 -7.37 6.95
C LEU A 218 8.94 -7.30 6.95
N GLN A 219 9.54 -6.62 7.93
CA GLN A 219 10.99 -6.59 8.10
C GLN A 219 11.56 -7.98 8.39
N LYS A 220 10.94 -8.75 9.29
CA LYS A 220 11.38 -10.12 9.59
C LYS A 220 11.23 -11.06 8.40
N ILE A 221 10.14 -10.95 7.61
CA ILE A 221 9.98 -11.70 6.37
C ILE A 221 11.15 -11.39 5.43
N LYS A 222 11.47 -10.11 5.21
CA LYS A 222 12.60 -9.73 4.35
C LYS A 222 13.93 -10.29 4.84
N GLN A 223 14.23 -10.17 6.14
CA GLN A 223 15.48 -10.68 6.71
C GLN A 223 15.60 -12.20 6.57
N SER A 224 14.48 -12.91 6.66
CA SER A 224 14.45 -14.36 6.50
C SER A 224 14.65 -14.78 5.03
N VAL A 225 14.21 -13.94 4.08
CA VAL A 225 14.40 -14.16 2.64
C VAL A 225 15.80 -13.73 2.14
N GLY A 226 16.41 -12.70 2.73
CA GLY A 226 17.71 -12.17 2.30
C GLY A 226 18.94 -12.85 2.91
N ASN A 227 18.75 -13.88 3.75
CA ASN A 227 19.82 -14.64 4.38
C ASN A 227 20.13 -15.98 3.67
N GLU A 228 19.62 -16.17 2.45
CA GLU A 228 20.02 -17.22 1.49
C GLU A 228 20.72 -16.61 0.27
#